data_AF-A0A5C1DMV9-F1
#
_entry.id   AF-A0A5C1DMV9-F1
#
_cell.length_a   1.000
_cell.length_b   1.000
_cell.length_c   1.000
_cell.angle_alpha   90.00
_cell.angle_beta   90.00
_cell.angle_gamma   90.00
#
_symmetry.space_group_name_H-M   'P 1'
#
loop_
_entity.id
_entity.type
_entity.pdbx_description
1 polymer ?
#
loop_
_entity_poly.entity_id
_entity_poly.type
_entity_poly.pdbx_seq_one_letter_code
_entity_poly.pdbx_strand_id
1 'polypeptide(L)'
;MKIRTDEEVIDKISQELAWRRSEILTLEGVVMRERKNIHALRATAPMLYAHWEGFVKNSCTYYLCFISCLSLSRGQLSNNLLGLVIREKIEIFSSKSTKAELFEELAKNFVDFIDEKAKLPYKDIIDTGSNLKPVVLRNIIFLLGLKYDFFESKEKTVINPILEKRNGIAHGQWVEFDWEDFLFFRSEIINLMSHLKDLLENAVVQKSYIRV
;
A
#
# COMPACT_ATOMS: atom_id res chain seq x y z
N MET A 1 11.24 -2.82 13.70
CA MET A 1 11.87 -3.34 12.46
C MET A 1 12.74 -2.23 11.88
N LYS A 2 13.90 -2.56 11.30
CA LYS A 2 14.76 -1.63 10.56
C LYS A 2 15.09 -2.31 9.23
N ILE A 3 14.99 -1.59 8.12
CA ILE A 3 15.32 -2.05 6.77
C ILE A 3 16.28 -1.00 6.22
N ARG A 4 17.51 -1.37 5.88
CA ARG A 4 18.63 -0.42 5.68
C ARG A 4 19.27 -0.51 4.30
N THR A 5 19.08 -1.61 3.59
CA THR A 5 19.67 -1.79 2.25
C THR A 5 18.60 -2.05 1.21
N ASP A 6 18.98 -1.81 -0.05
CA ASP A 6 18.14 -2.07 -1.22
C ASP A 6 17.74 -3.56 -1.27
N GLU A 7 18.69 -4.46 -1.00
CA GLU A 7 18.44 -5.91 -0.94
C GLU A 7 17.46 -6.26 0.18
N GLU A 8 17.63 -5.71 1.39
CA GLU A 8 16.74 -6.01 2.51
C GLU A 8 15.28 -5.61 2.22
N VAL A 9 15.04 -4.46 1.58
CA VAL A 9 13.67 -4.03 1.25
C VAL A 9 13.08 -4.87 0.11
N ILE A 10 13.86 -5.17 -0.92
CA ILE A 10 13.44 -6.01 -2.05
C ILE A 10 13.10 -7.43 -1.57
N ASP A 11 13.94 -8.01 -0.71
CA ASP A 11 13.72 -9.34 -0.14
C ASP A 11 12.46 -9.37 0.73
N LYS A 12 12.23 -8.34 1.54
CA LYS A 12 11.03 -8.26 2.38
C LYS A 12 9.75 -8.19 1.55
N ILE A 13 9.73 -7.37 0.50
CA ILE A 13 8.57 -7.26 -0.40
C ILE A 13 8.36 -8.58 -1.18
N SER A 14 9.45 -9.19 -1.64
CA SER A 14 9.40 -10.48 -2.34
C SER A 14 8.87 -11.60 -1.45
N GLN A 15 9.31 -11.67 -0.20
CA GLN A 15 8.80 -12.62 0.79
C GLN A 15 7.31 -12.43 1.05
N GLU A 16 6.85 -11.17 1.18
CA GLU A 16 5.43 -10.84 1.36
C GLU A 16 4.55 -11.32 0.21
N LEU A 17 5.04 -11.25 -1.03
CA LEU A 17 4.32 -11.74 -2.20
C LEU A 17 4.34 -13.27 -2.25
N ALA A 18 5.49 -13.88 -1.95
CA ALA A 18 5.71 -15.32 -2.07
C ALA A 18 4.77 -16.12 -1.17
N TRP A 19 4.66 -15.78 0.12
CA TRP A 19 3.79 -16.53 1.02
C TRP A 19 2.31 -16.38 0.67
N ARG A 20 1.87 -15.19 0.26
CA ARG A 20 0.49 -14.95 -0.18
C ARG A 20 0.15 -15.74 -1.43
N ARG A 21 1.06 -15.78 -2.42
CA ARG A 21 0.89 -16.62 -3.61
C ARG A 21 0.76 -18.09 -3.24
N SER A 22 1.62 -18.58 -2.34
CA SER A 22 1.57 -19.96 -1.85
C SER A 22 0.22 -20.28 -1.18
N GLU A 23 -0.28 -19.38 -0.34
CA GLU A 23 -1.57 -19.55 0.33
C GLU A 23 -2.75 -19.51 -0.65
N ILE A 24 -2.75 -18.56 -1.60
CA ILE A 24 -3.77 -18.47 -2.64
C ILE A 24 -3.80 -19.75 -3.51
N LEU A 25 -2.64 -20.30 -3.87
CA LEU A 25 -2.55 -21.56 -4.62
C LEU A 25 -3.01 -22.76 -3.79
N THR A 26 -2.73 -22.76 -2.49
CA THR A 26 -3.23 -23.78 -1.57
C THR A 26 -4.76 -23.72 -1.49
N LEU A 27 -5.32 -22.51 -1.37
CA LEU A 27 -6.76 -22.28 -1.36
C LEU A 27 -7.42 -22.76 -2.65
N GLU A 28 -6.81 -22.48 -3.80
CA GLU A 28 -7.24 -23.01 -5.09
C GLU A 28 -7.28 -24.54 -5.09
N GLY A 29 -6.23 -25.21 -4.60
CA GLY A 29 -6.21 -26.67 -4.50
C GLY A 29 -7.35 -27.26 -3.66
N VAL A 30 -7.75 -26.54 -2.61
CA VAL A 30 -8.90 -26.90 -1.75
C VAL A 30 -10.21 -26.75 -2.53
N VAL A 31 -10.48 -25.57 -3.10
CA VAL A 31 -11.75 -25.31 -3.80
C VAL A 31 -11.85 -25.99 -5.17
N MET A 32 -10.73 -26.39 -5.76
CA MET A 32 -10.69 -27.12 -7.03
C MET A 32 -11.40 -28.47 -6.96
N ARG A 33 -11.50 -29.09 -5.78
CA ARG A 33 -12.26 -30.34 -5.59
C ARG A 33 -13.76 -30.08 -5.41
N GLU A 34 -14.11 -28.83 -5.13
CA GLU A 34 -15.43 -28.35 -4.71
C GLU A 34 -15.96 -27.28 -5.69
N ARG A 35 -15.61 -27.37 -6.99
CA ARG A 35 -15.92 -26.31 -8.00
C ARG A 35 -17.39 -25.96 -8.15
N LYS A 36 -18.30 -26.84 -7.71
CA LYS A 36 -19.75 -26.63 -7.72
C LYS A 36 -20.30 -26.17 -6.37
N ASN A 37 -19.47 -26.17 -5.33
CA ASN A 37 -19.85 -25.80 -3.98
C ASN A 37 -19.71 -24.28 -3.81
N ILE A 38 -20.80 -23.58 -4.08
CA ILE A 38 -20.84 -22.11 -3.98
C ILE A 38 -20.47 -21.60 -2.58
N HIS A 39 -20.71 -22.37 -1.52
CA HIS A 39 -20.38 -21.96 -0.16
C HIS A 39 -18.86 -21.95 0.07
N ALA A 40 -18.16 -22.97 -0.43
CA ALA A 40 -16.70 -23.02 -0.38
C ALA A 40 -16.08 -21.89 -1.21
N LEU A 41 -16.62 -21.62 -2.39
CA LEU A 41 -16.13 -20.56 -3.28
C LEU A 41 -16.37 -19.16 -2.70
N ARG A 42 -17.56 -18.88 -2.15
CA ARG A 42 -17.85 -17.61 -1.46
C ARG A 42 -16.86 -17.34 -0.32
N ALA A 43 -16.43 -18.36 0.41
CA ALA A 43 -15.45 -18.19 1.50
C ALA A 43 -14.08 -17.68 0.99
N THR A 44 -13.76 -17.85 -0.29
CA THR A 44 -12.48 -17.41 -0.87
C THR A 44 -12.42 -15.91 -1.17
N ALA A 45 -13.55 -15.25 -1.47
CA ALA A 45 -13.54 -13.85 -1.88
C ALA A 45 -12.98 -12.91 -0.78
N PRO A 46 -13.36 -13.06 0.51
CA PRO A 46 -12.72 -12.30 1.59
C PRO A 46 -11.23 -12.61 1.75
N MET A 47 -10.79 -13.85 1.50
CA MET A 47 -9.37 -14.24 1.59
C MET A 47 -8.54 -13.58 0.49
N LEU A 48 -9.02 -13.63 -0.76
CA LEU A 48 -8.38 -12.95 -1.89
C LEU A 48 -8.25 -11.45 -1.64
N TYR A 49 -9.33 -10.82 -1.18
CA TYR A 49 -9.32 -9.40 -0.81
C TYR A 49 -8.33 -9.10 0.33
N ALA A 50 -8.32 -9.91 1.39
CA ALA A 50 -7.42 -9.73 2.53
C ALA A 50 -5.94 -9.84 2.14
N HIS A 51 -5.61 -10.76 1.21
CA HIS A 51 -4.25 -10.85 0.68
C HIS A 51 -3.84 -9.58 -0.06
N TRP A 52 -4.71 -9.05 -0.93
CA TRP A 52 -4.46 -7.79 -1.63
C TRP A 52 -4.25 -6.64 -0.66
N GLU A 53 -5.21 -6.40 0.24
CA GLU A 53 -5.15 -5.31 1.20
C GLU A 53 -3.91 -5.40 2.11
N GLY A 54 -3.66 -6.59 2.66
CA GLY A 54 -2.50 -6.83 3.50
C GLY A 54 -1.17 -6.65 2.76
N PHE A 55 -1.10 -7.06 1.48
CA PHE A 55 0.11 -6.88 0.68
C PHE A 55 0.41 -5.40 0.45
N VAL A 56 -0.59 -4.61 0.07
CA VAL A 56 -0.45 -3.16 -0.09
C VAL A 56 0.03 -2.53 1.22
N LYS A 57 -0.62 -2.87 2.34
CA LYS A 57 -0.25 -2.33 3.65
C LYS A 57 1.20 -2.61 4.01
N ASN A 58 1.61 -3.87 3.94
CA ASN A 58 2.92 -4.31 4.41
C ASN A 58 4.05 -3.85 3.48
N SER A 59 3.89 -4.03 2.17
CA SER A 59 4.94 -3.68 1.19
C SER A 59 5.22 -2.17 1.16
N CYS A 60 4.18 -1.34 1.15
CA CYS A 60 4.31 0.12 1.24
C CYS A 60 4.93 0.56 2.57
N THR A 61 4.59 -0.12 3.68
CA THR A 61 5.19 0.15 5.00
C THR A 61 6.69 -0.19 5.01
N TYR A 62 7.08 -1.30 4.38
CA TYR A 62 8.49 -1.70 4.27
C TYR A 62 9.29 -0.69 3.47
N TYR A 63 8.73 -0.21 2.35
CA TYR A 63 9.33 0.82 1.53
C TYR A 63 9.54 2.14 2.29
N LEU A 64 8.53 2.62 3.03
CA LEU A 64 8.70 3.81 3.89
C LEU A 64 9.72 3.59 5.00
N CYS A 65 9.72 2.41 5.63
CA CYS A 65 10.68 2.07 6.68
C CYS A 65 12.12 2.07 6.14
N PHE A 66 12.32 1.57 4.92
CA PHE A 66 13.60 1.61 4.22
C PHE A 66 14.08 3.05 4.01
N ILE A 67 13.27 3.91 3.39
CA ILE A 67 13.65 5.31 3.14
C ILE A 67 13.92 6.05 4.47
N SER A 68 13.11 5.78 5.49
CA SER A 68 13.32 6.30 6.85
C SER A 68 14.69 5.93 7.43
N CYS A 69 15.31 4.83 7.02
CA CYS A 69 16.61 4.39 7.52
C CYS A 69 17.80 4.94 6.71
N LEU A 70 17.58 5.49 5.52
CA LEU A 70 18.64 6.02 4.65
C LEU A 70 19.26 7.33 5.15
N SER A 71 18.68 7.96 6.18
CA SER A 71 19.19 9.22 6.75
C SER A 71 19.36 10.33 5.70
N LEU A 72 18.40 10.45 4.78
CA LEU A 72 18.33 11.54 3.79
C LEU A 72 17.99 12.87 4.49
N SER A 73 18.44 14.01 3.97
CA SER A 73 17.87 15.30 4.36
C SER A 73 16.50 15.48 3.73
N ARG A 74 15.65 16.34 4.31
CA ARG A 74 14.31 16.61 3.78
C ARG A 74 14.38 17.20 2.36
N GLY A 75 15.40 18.01 2.07
CA GLY A 75 15.64 18.55 0.72
C GLY A 75 15.98 17.49 -0.33
N GLN A 76 16.47 16.32 0.07
CA GLN A 76 16.77 15.21 -0.84
C GLN A 76 15.52 14.38 -1.17
N LEU A 77 14.45 14.45 -0.37
CA LEU A 77 13.27 13.63 -0.61
C LEU A 77 12.49 14.09 -1.85
N SER A 78 11.88 13.13 -2.54
CA SER A 78 10.87 13.44 -3.55
C SER A 78 9.74 14.30 -2.97
N ASN A 79 9.09 15.10 -3.82
CA ASN A 79 8.06 16.06 -3.37
C ASN A 79 6.94 15.39 -2.54
N ASN A 80 6.54 14.18 -2.92
CA ASN A 80 5.49 13.42 -2.25
C ASN A 80 5.91 13.02 -0.82
N LEU A 81 7.15 12.52 -0.67
CA LEU A 81 7.70 12.13 0.63
C LEU A 81 8.02 13.34 1.51
N LEU A 82 8.51 14.45 0.93
CA LEU A 82 8.66 15.70 1.64
C LEU A 82 7.30 16.23 2.14
N GLY A 83 6.26 16.14 1.30
CA GLY A 83 4.89 16.47 1.67
C GLY A 83 4.39 15.68 2.88
N LEU A 84 4.73 14.39 2.97
CA LEU A 84 4.43 13.56 4.13
C LEU A 84 5.10 14.09 5.42
N VAL A 85 6.38 14.45 5.36
CA VAL A 85 7.12 15.03 6.51
C VAL A 85 6.52 16.37 6.93
N ILE A 86 6.18 17.22 5.96
CA ILE A 86 5.55 18.52 6.23
C ILE A 86 4.19 18.33 6.90
N ARG A 87 3.35 17.40 6.40
CA ARG A 87 2.04 17.09 6.98
C ARG A 87 2.17 16.67 8.45
N GLU A 88 3.08 15.75 8.76
CA GLU A 88 3.30 15.31 10.14
C GLU A 88 3.73 16.47 11.05
N LYS A 89 4.63 17.35 10.56
CA LYS A 89 5.02 18.55 11.32
C LYS A 89 3.81 19.46 11.57
N ILE A 90 2.98 19.70 10.57
CA ILE A 90 1.77 20.53 10.71
C ILE A 90 0.82 19.93 11.75
N GLU A 91 0.57 18.62 11.72
CA GLU A 91 -0.31 17.93 12.67
C GLU A 91 0.22 18.02 14.11
N ILE A 92 1.52 17.78 14.32
CA ILE A 92 2.15 17.89 15.63
C ILE A 92 2.04 19.32 16.19
N PHE A 93 2.31 20.33 15.37
CA PHE A 93 2.28 21.73 15.81
C PHE A 93 0.88 22.27 16.03
N SER A 94 -0.07 21.93 15.15
CA SER A 94 -1.46 22.40 15.26
C SER A 94 -2.15 21.91 16.54
N SER A 95 -1.61 20.88 17.19
CA SER A 95 -2.10 20.41 18.50
C SER A 95 -1.68 21.30 19.69
N LYS A 96 -0.75 22.23 19.50
CA LYS A 96 -0.13 23.03 20.58
C LYS A 96 -0.11 24.53 20.34
N SER A 97 -0.31 24.97 19.09
CA SER A 97 -0.15 26.35 18.68
C SER A 97 -1.20 26.72 17.63
N THR A 98 -1.36 28.02 17.40
CA THR A 98 -2.20 28.53 16.32
C THR A 98 -1.57 28.26 14.96
N LYS A 99 -2.40 28.26 13.91
CA LYS A 99 -1.90 28.14 12.52
C LYS A 99 -0.92 29.26 12.15
N ALA A 100 -1.15 30.49 12.63
CA ALA A 100 -0.31 31.64 12.32
C ALA A 100 1.12 31.47 12.86
N GLU A 101 1.25 31.03 14.12
CA GLU A 101 2.54 30.76 14.76
C GLU A 101 3.32 29.65 14.04
N LEU A 102 2.64 28.59 13.61
CA LEU A 102 3.24 27.52 12.81
C LEU A 102 3.83 28.03 11.49
N PHE A 103 3.07 28.84 10.75
CA PHE A 103 3.56 29.39 9.48
C PHE A 103 4.73 30.35 9.69
N GLU A 104 4.70 31.17 10.75
CA GLU A 104 5.81 32.05 11.11
C GLU A 104 7.08 31.26 11.44
N GLU A 105 6.97 30.18 12.23
CA GLU A 105 8.10 29.33 12.58
C GLU A 105 8.68 28.61 11.36
N LEU A 106 7.82 28.06 10.49
CA LEU A 106 8.24 27.42 9.25
C LEU A 106 8.92 28.41 8.32
N ALA A 107 8.42 29.65 8.22
CA ALA A 107 9.02 30.68 7.38
C ALA A 107 10.39 31.12 7.91
N LYS A 108 10.53 31.32 9.22
CA LYS A 108 11.80 31.73 9.85
C LYS A 108 12.90 30.69 9.72
N ASN A 109 12.55 29.41 9.85
CA ASN A 109 13.51 28.31 9.88
C ASN A 109 13.40 27.40 8.66
N PHE A 110 12.96 27.92 7.51
CA PHE A 110 12.66 27.08 6.34
C PHE A 110 13.90 26.37 5.80
N VAL A 111 15.04 27.08 5.72
CA VAL A 111 16.31 26.51 5.23
C VAL A 111 16.77 25.39 6.17
N ASP A 112 16.83 25.67 7.47
CA ASP A 112 17.17 24.68 8.50
C ASP A 112 16.23 23.48 8.46
N PHE A 113 14.92 23.74 8.26
CA PHE A 113 13.92 22.70 8.10
C PHE A 113 14.24 21.79 6.91
N ILE A 114 14.72 22.30 5.80
CA ILE A 114 15.04 21.50 4.60
C ILE A 114 16.35 20.71 4.77
N ASP A 115 17.34 21.28 5.45
CA ASP A 115 18.67 20.65 5.65
C ASP A 115 18.66 19.55 6.72
N GLU A 116 17.69 19.58 7.63
CA GLU A 116 17.50 18.55 8.64
C GLU A 116 17.25 17.15 8.05
N LYS A 117 17.76 16.14 8.76
CA LYS A 117 17.50 14.73 8.44
C LYS A 117 16.00 14.42 8.49
N ALA A 118 15.51 13.81 7.41
CA ALA A 118 14.15 13.33 7.32
C ALA A 118 13.92 12.20 8.32
N LYS A 119 12.92 12.38 9.17
CA LYS A 119 12.34 11.32 9.98
C LYS A 119 11.00 10.99 9.36
N LEU A 120 11.01 10.12 8.36
CA LEU A 120 9.77 9.70 7.71
C LEU A 120 8.96 8.85 8.70
N PRO A 121 7.70 9.21 8.96
CA PRO A 121 6.83 8.32 9.69
C PRO A 121 6.55 7.13 8.76
N TYR A 122 6.70 5.92 9.29
CA TYR A 122 6.44 4.69 8.54
C TYR A 122 5.47 3.77 9.27
N LYS A 123 5.32 3.93 10.59
CA LYS A 123 4.33 3.18 11.36
C LYS A 123 2.97 3.85 11.20
N ASP A 124 1.96 3.05 10.90
CA ASP A 124 0.56 3.47 10.79
C ASP A 124 0.29 4.58 9.76
N ILE A 125 1.25 4.86 8.88
CA ILE A 125 1.10 5.81 7.76
C ILE A 125 0.36 5.18 6.59
N ILE A 126 0.64 3.91 6.32
CA ILE A 126 -0.13 3.14 5.33
C ILE A 126 -1.39 2.65 6.02
N ASP A 127 -2.37 3.53 6.07
CA ASP A 127 -3.71 3.22 6.54
C ASP A 127 -4.60 2.87 5.34
N THR A 128 -5.03 1.61 5.29
CA THR A 128 -6.02 1.14 4.32
C THR A 128 -7.44 1.53 4.74
N GLY A 129 -7.60 2.19 5.88
CA GLY A 129 -8.89 2.51 6.51
C GLY A 129 -9.61 1.24 6.91
N SER A 130 -10.95 1.28 6.88
CA SER A 130 -11.75 0.06 7.06
C SER A 130 -11.72 -0.87 5.83
N ASN A 131 -11.36 -0.33 4.66
CA ASN A 131 -11.31 -1.03 3.37
C ASN A 131 -10.42 -0.26 2.39
N LEU A 132 -9.62 -0.98 1.60
CA LEU A 132 -8.77 -0.46 0.54
C LEU A 132 -9.59 -0.07 -0.71
N LYS A 133 -10.39 0.99 -0.57
CA LYS A 133 -11.13 1.62 -1.69
C LYS A 133 -10.14 2.24 -2.69
N PRO A 134 -10.52 2.42 -3.97
CA PRO A 134 -9.65 3.07 -4.96
C PRO A 134 -9.08 4.42 -4.52
N VAL A 135 -9.89 5.26 -3.87
CA VAL A 135 -9.42 6.55 -3.35
C VAL A 135 -8.32 6.38 -2.29
N VAL A 136 -8.42 5.36 -1.44
CA VAL A 136 -7.42 5.05 -0.41
C VAL A 136 -6.15 4.52 -1.07
N LEU A 137 -6.27 3.58 -2.00
CA LEU A 137 -5.14 3.05 -2.76
C LEU A 137 -4.42 4.17 -3.51
N ARG A 138 -5.15 5.03 -4.22
CA ARG A 138 -4.60 6.17 -4.96
C ARG A 138 -3.82 7.10 -4.04
N ASN A 139 -4.35 7.41 -2.86
CA ASN A 139 -3.67 8.23 -1.88
C ASN A 139 -2.36 7.57 -1.42
N ILE A 140 -2.36 6.26 -1.14
CA ILE A 140 -1.16 5.51 -0.76
C ILE A 140 -0.11 5.55 -1.88
N ILE A 141 -0.49 5.20 -3.12
CA ILE A 141 0.44 5.17 -4.26
C ILE A 141 1.01 6.56 -4.55
N PHE A 142 0.17 7.59 -4.51
CA PHE A 142 0.62 8.98 -4.71
C PHE A 142 1.53 9.47 -3.58
N LEU A 143 1.25 9.10 -2.32
CA LEU A 143 2.10 9.45 -1.18
C LEU A 143 3.54 8.94 -1.35
N LEU A 144 3.69 7.75 -1.95
CA LEU A 144 4.98 7.14 -2.22
C LEU A 144 5.67 7.69 -3.47
N GLY A 145 5.03 8.61 -4.21
CA GLY A 145 5.56 9.13 -5.47
C GLY A 145 5.52 8.14 -6.63
N LEU A 146 4.61 7.15 -6.57
CA LEU A 146 4.44 6.11 -7.59
C LEU A 146 3.32 6.47 -8.57
N LYS A 147 3.33 5.84 -9.76
CA LYS A 147 2.28 6.01 -10.77
C LYS A 147 1.08 5.11 -10.48
N TYR A 148 -0.12 5.63 -10.74
CA TYR A 148 -1.38 4.96 -10.41
C TYR A 148 -2.12 4.37 -11.64
N ASP A 149 -1.68 4.67 -12.86
CA ASP A 149 -2.39 4.40 -14.12
C ASP A 149 -2.84 2.92 -14.26
N PHE A 150 -2.00 1.98 -13.85
CA PHE A 150 -2.35 0.55 -13.87
C PHE A 150 -3.53 0.24 -12.94
N PHE A 151 -3.49 0.72 -11.70
CA PHE A 151 -4.57 0.49 -10.73
C PHE A 151 -5.86 1.17 -11.17
N GLU A 152 -5.76 2.38 -11.75
CA GLU A 152 -6.90 3.10 -12.32
C GLU A 152 -7.65 2.24 -13.35
N SER A 153 -6.91 1.60 -14.25
CA SER A 153 -7.49 0.70 -15.26
C SER A 153 -8.20 -0.53 -14.67
N LYS A 154 -7.88 -0.89 -13.42
CA LYS A 154 -8.41 -2.07 -12.70
C LYS A 154 -9.47 -1.71 -11.67
N GLU A 155 -9.77 -0.42 -11.44
CA GLU A 155 -10.73 0.01 -10.43
C GLU A 155 -12.11 -0.60 -10.66
N LYS A 156 -12.64 -0.46 -11.89
CA LYS A 156 -13.99 -0.90 -12.24
C LYS A 156 -14.13 -2.42 -12.41
N THR A 157 -13.06 -3.09 -12.83
CA THR A 157 -13.11 -4.50 -13.22
C THR A 157 -12.64 -5.46 -12.13
N VAL A 158 -11.78 -5.00 -11.21
CA VAL A 158 -11.20 -5.86 -10.18
C VAL A 158 -11.39 -5.26 -8.79
N ILE A 159 -10.86 -4.06 -8.53
CA ILE A 159 -10.73 -3.51 -7.18
C ILE A 159 -12.09 -3.24 -6.54
N ASN A 160 -13.01 -2.55 -7.23
CA ASN A 160 -14.36 -2.32 -6.71
C ASN A 160 -15.16 -3.63 -6.64
N PRO A 161 -15.21 -4.47 -7.68
CA PRO A 161 -15.97 -5.73 -7.62
C PRO A 161 -15.54 -6.68 -6.51
N ILE A 162 -14.24 -6.88 -6.26
CA ILE A 162 -13.78 -7.78 -5.20
C ILE A 162 -14.10 -7.22 -3.81
N LEU A 163 -14.01 -5.89 -3.64
CA LEU A 163 -14.37 -5.20 -2.41
C LEU A 163 -15.87 -5.34 -2.12
N GLU A 164 -16.73 -5.12 -3.12
CA GLU A 164 -18.17 -5.28 -3.00
C GLU A 164 -18.55 -6.72 -2.65
N LYS A 165 -17.97 -7.71 -3.35
CA LYS A 165 -18.17 -9.13 -3.07
C LYS A 165 -17.75 -9.50 -1.65
N ARG A 166 -16.54 -9.09 -1.24
CA ARG A 166 -16.05 -9.30 0.13
C ARG A 166 -16.97 -8.67 1.17
N ASN A 167 -17.41 -7.43 0.96
CA ASN A 167 -18.24 -6.72 1.93
C ASN A 167 -19.61 -7.38 2.07
N GLY A 168 -20.28 -7.70 0.97
CA GLY A 168 -21.55 -8.39 1.02
C GLY A 168 -21.45 -9.72 1.79
N ILE A 169 -20.43 -10.53 1.48
CA ILE A 169 -20.20 -11.81 2.16
C ILE A 169 -19.90 -11.61 3.65
N ALA A 170 -19.00 -10.70 4.01
CA ALA A 170 -18.62 -10.44 5.40
C ALA A 170 -19.77 -9.83 6.23
N HIS A 171 -20.71 -9.13 5.59
CA HIS A 171 -21.92 -8.61 6.22
C HIS A 171 -23.11 -9.59 6.18
N GLY A 172 -22.88 -10.85 5.79
CA GLY A 172 -23.90 -11.91 5.81
C GLY A 172 -24.88 -11.87 4.64
N GLN A 173 -24.63 -11.07 3.61
CA GLN A 173 -25.44 -11.04 2.40
C GLN A 173 -25.16 -12.26 1.52
N TRP A 174 -26.20 -12.70 0.79
CA TRP A 174 -26.02 -13.67 -0.28
C TRP A 174 -25.41 -12.96 -1.49
N VAL A 175 -24.17 -13.31 -1.80
CA VAL A 175 -23.43 -12.83 -2.97
C VAL A 175 -22.94 -14.04 -3.72
N GLU A 176 -23.24 -14.09 -5.02
CA GLU A 176 -22.75 -15.14 -5.91
C GLU A 176 -21.26 -14.95 -6.18
N PHE A 177 -20.52 -16.06 -6.05
CA PHE A 177 -19.08 -16.14 -6.28
C PHE A 177 -18.76 -17.56 -6.71
N ASP A 178 -18.76 -17.79 -8.02
CA ASP A 178 -18.57 -19.10 -8.63
C ASP A 178 -17.08 -19.43 -8.91
N TRP A 179 -16.85 -20.51 -9.65
CA TRP A 179 -15.51 -20.97 -9.95
C TRP A 179 -14.79 -20.04 -10.94
N GLU A 180 -15.52 -19.51 -11.91
CA GLU A 180 -15.04 -18.56 -12.90
C GLU A 180 -14.65 -17.23 -12.24
N ASP A 181 -15.49 -16.72 -11.32
CA ASP A 181 -15.18 -15.59 -10.45
C ASP A 181 -13.89 -15.84 -9.66
N PHE A 182 -13.79 -17.02 -9.00
CA PHE A 182 -12.59 -17.37 -8.26
C PHE A 182 -11.33 -17.31 -9.13
N LEU A 183 -11.35 -17.97 -10.29
CA LEU A 183 -10.20 -17.99 -11.20
C LEU A 183 -9.82 -16.59 -11.68
N PHE A 184 -10.81 -15.77 -12.04
CA PHE A 184 -10.61 -14.39 -12.46
C PHE A 184 -9.98 -13.55 -11.35
N PHE A 185 -10.62 -13.47 -10.18
CA PHE A 185 -10.14 -12.63 -9.09
C PHE A 185 -8.81 -13.13 -8.54
N ARG A 186 -8.58 -14.44 -8.46
CA ARG A 186 -7.29 -15.01 -8.08
C ARG A 186 -6.15 -14.50 -8.97
N SER A 187 -6.33 -14.60 -10.29
CA SER A 187 -5.31 -14.14 -11.26
C SER A 187 -5.09 -12.63 -11.15
N GLU A 188 -6.17 -11.85 -11.12
CA GLU A 188 -6.08 -10.40 -11.09
C GLU A 188 -5.50 -9.88 -9.77
N ILE A 189 -5.82 -10.48 -8.63
CA ILE A 189 -5.23 -10.11 -7.33
C ILE A 189 -3.73 -10.41 -7.30
N ILE A 190 -3.30 -11.56 -7.83
CA ILE A 190 -1.87 -11.85 -7.98
C ILE A 190 -1.21 -10.82 -8.88
N ASN A 191 -1.85 -10.44 -9.99
CA ASN A 191 -1.34 -9.42 -10.90
C ASN A 191 -1.21 -8.05 -10.23
N LEU A 192 -2.23 -7.60 -9.48
CA LEU A 192 -2.20 -6.36 -8.70
C LEU A 192 -1.03 -6.32 -7.71
N MET A 193 -0.83 -7.40 -6.93
CA MET A 193 0.28 -7.49 -5.98
C MET A 193 1.65 -7.51 -6.69
N SER A 194 1.74 -8.21 -7.83
CA SER A 194 2.98 -8.29 -8.62
C SER A 194 3.36 -6.93 -9.18
N HIS A 195 2.40 -6.20 -9.73
CA HIS A 195 2.63 -4.88 -10.26
C HIS A 195 3.08 -3.89 -9.17
N LEU A 196 2.45 -3.93 -7.99
CA LEU A 196 2.88 -3.10 -6.87
C LEU A 196 4.31 -3.43 -6.41
N LYS A 197 4.66 -4.73 -6.32
CA LYS A 197 6.04 -5.15 -6.06
C LYS A 197 7.00 -4.52 -7.07
N ASP A 198 6.72 -4.65 -8.36
CA ASP A 198 7.58 -4.12 -9.41
C ASP A 198 7.72 -2.60 -9.34
N LEU A 199 6.64 -1.87 -9.03
CA LEU A 199 6.71 -0.42 -8.82
C LEU A 199 7.63 -0.05 -7.65
N LEU A 200 7.51 -0.74 -6.52
CA LEU A 200 8.33 -0.48 -5.33
C LEU A 200 9.80 -0.82 -5.58
N GLU A 201 10.09 -1.96 -6.20
CA GLU A 201 11.47 -2.38 -6.51
C GLU A 201 12.12 -1.45 -7.52
N ASN A 202 11.40 -1.06 -8.58
CA ASN A 202 11.90 -0.07 -9.53
C ASN A 202 12.19 1.27 -8.84
N ALA A 203 11.32 1.70 -7.91
CA ALA A 203 11.52 2.92 -7.16
C ALA A 203 12.75 2.86 -6.23
N VAL A 204 13.06 1.67 -5.67
CA VAL A 204 14.29 1.43 -4.90
C VAL A 204 15.51 1.54 -5.82
N VAL A 205 15.54 0.74 -6.90
CA VAL A 205 16.69 0.65 -7.82
C VAL A 205 17.00 1.98 -8.51
N GLN A 206 15.96 2.68 -8.95
CA GLN A 206 16.09 3.98 -9.64
C GLN A 206 16.25 5.15 -8.67
N LYS A 207 16.14 4.90 -7.35
CA LYS A 207 16.16 5.92 -6.31
C LYS A 207 15.15 7.04 -6.54
N SER A 208 13.95 6.71 -7.04
CA SER A 208 12.91 7.71 -7.34
C SER A 208 12.35 8.42 -6.10
N TYR A 209 12.71 7.95 -4.91
CA TYR A 209 12.47 8.61 -3.62
C TYR A 209 13.41 9.81 -3.37
N ILE A 210 14.45 10.00 -4.19
CA ILE A 210 15.35 11.15 -4.17
C ILE A 210 14.91 12.17 -5.23
N ARG A 211 14.90 13.44 -4.86
CA ARG A 211 14.63 14.55 -5.79
C ARG A 211 15.76 14.70 -6.79
N VAL A 212 15.40 14.78 -8.08
CA VAL A 212 16.31 15.14 -9.18
C VAL A 212 16.56 16.63 -9.19
#